data_AF-A0A2I1FAZ2-F1
#
_entry.id   AF-A0A2I1FAZ2-F1
#
_cell.length_a   1.000
_cell.length_b   1.000
_cell.length_c   1.000
_cell.angle_alpha   90.00
_cell.angle_beta   90.00
_cell.angle_gamma   90.00
#
_symmetry.space_group_name_H-M   'P 1'
#
loop_
_entity.id
_entity.type
_entity.pdbx_description
1 polymer ?
#
loop_
_entity_poly.entity_id
_entity_poly.type
_entity_poly.pdbx_seq_one_letter_code
_entity_poly.pdbx_strand_id
1 'polypeptide(L)'
;MSTSEAELLIPYGKYFEFFPTKVWSLQHFSKMISEYYEINDKRVIHNMFYKMLKSVANDQNLTEDARNIAKELIEKRMCDTKKRDIETLEAKGSSTSKKKKITQSKFITLKVALSRIPPHIAYSPYVTSSKSTTKVGGNPPKRVMLWQDFFNSLNVHHFDDVQPKFKEPQFMSNFKVTNEEVVRQIINVNIFMVLNELMPDYEYSMRKVPGDGIPDYTCYYLGNTLILVIEIKRVHILSEIGPGLLSDFYKMNPRVKNVVQQIYYYMSENQLQYGILSTYDKHWFVKRDHQDLYITEPLLLGSTSPTVLEAYAFLAQLAKERPFSKHPNII
;
A
#
# COMPACT_ATOMS: atom_id res chain seq x y z
N MET A 1 12.14 -26.70 17.08
CA MET A 1 11.44 -27.47 16.02
C MET A 1 10.86 -26.47 15.05
N SER A 2 11.32 -26.52 13.80
CA SER A 2 10.93 -25.62 12.72
C SER A 2 9.50 -25.88 12.27
N THR A 3 8.61 -24.95 12.59
CA THR A 3 7.30 -24.82 11.94
C THR A 3 7.44 -23.81 10.79
N SER A 4 7.69 -24.37 9.61
CA SER A 4 7.30 -23.90 8.26
C SER A 4 7.24 -22.39 8.01
N GLU A 5 8.27 -21.89 7.32
CA GLU A 5 8.29 -20.64 6.52
C GLU A 5 7.31 -20.67 5.32
N ALA A 6 6.24 -21.48 5.35
CA ALA A 6 5.40 -21.79 4.20
C ALA A 6 4.03 -21.09 4.18
N GLU A 7 3.69 -20.22 5.14
CA GLU A 7 2.33 -19.65 5.27
C GLU A 7 2.22 -18.12 5.12
N LEU A 8 3.19 -17.45 4.48
CA LEU A 8 3.07 -16.01 4.13
C LEU A 8 3.28 -15.70 2.65
N LEU A 9 3.19 -16.70 1.77
CA LEU A 9 3.22 -16.46 0.33
C LEU A 9 1.81 -16.17 -0.15
N ILE A 10 1.45 -14.88 -0.27
CA ILE A 10 0.52 -14.47 -1.34
C ILE A 10 1.04 -15.18 -2.60
N PRO A 11 0.26 -15.97 -3.33
CA PRO A 11 0.77 -16.56 -4.56
C PRO A 11 0.73 -15.44 -5.59
N TYR A 12 1.89 -14.96 -6.07
CA TYR A 12 1.91 -14.05 -7.21
C TYR A 12 1.13 -14.63 -8.40
N GLY A 13 0.96 -15.95 -8.45
CA GLY A 13 0.07 -16.69 -9.35
C GLY A 13 -1.39 -16.24 -9.36
N LYS A 14 -1.83 -15.50 -8.34
CA LYS A 14 -3.17 -14.92 -8.22
C LYS A 14 -3.24 -13.42 -8.50
N TYR A 15 -2.17 -12.82 -9.04
CA TYR A 15 -2.15 -11.41 -9.43
C TYR A 15 -3.40 -10.99 -10.22
N PHE A 16 -3.75 -11.74 -11.26
CA PHE A 16 -4.92 -11.43 -12.09
C PHE A 16 -6.27 -11.68 -11.40
N GLU A 17 -6.29 -12.37 -10.26
CA GLU A 17 -7.49 -12.52 -9.43
C GLU A 17 -7.65 -11.33 -8.47
N PHE A 18 -6.55 -10.79 -7.94
CA PHE A 18 -6.58 -9.75 -6.91
C PHE A 18 -6.62 -8.33 -7.47
N PHE A 19 -6.03 -8.09 -8.63
CA PHE A 19 -6.01 -6.76 -9.25
C PHE A 19 -7.10 -6.61 -10.30
N PRO A 20 -7.78 -5.46 -10.34
CA PRO A 20 -8.67 -5.13 -11.45
C PRO A 20 -7.88 -4.97 -12.75
N THR A 21 -8.51 -5.29 -13.87
CA THR A 21 -7.88 -5.32 -15.20
C THR A 21 -7.18 -4.02 -15.60
N LYS A 22 -7.66 -2.86 -15.12
CA LYS A 22 -7.03 -1.55 -15.40
C LYS A 22 -5.65 -1.38 -14.74
N VAL A 23 -5.33 -2.18 -13.72
CA VAL A 23 -4.02 -2.16 -13.02
C VAL A 23 -3.05 -3.16 -13.66
N TRP A 24 -3.54 -4.08 -14.50
CA TRP A 24 -2.70 -5.12 -15.10
C TRP A 24 -1.62 -4.52 -16.00
N SER A 25 -0.38 -4.61 -15.54
CA SER A 25 0.79 -4.20 -16.32
C SER A 25 2.02 -4.99 -15.88
N LEU A 26 2.95 -5.20 -16.81
CA LEU A 26 4.24 -5.83 -16.51
C LEU A 26 5.02 -4.99 -15.47
N GLN A 27 4.92 -3.66 -15.55
CA GLN A 27 5.60 -2.75 -14.63
C GLN A 27 5.11 -2.95 -13.18
N HIS A 28 3.79 -2.92 -12.98
CA HIS A 28 3.21 -3.11 -11.65
C HIS A 28 3.50 -4.53 -11.12
N PHE A 29 3.32 -5.55 -11.96
CA PHE A 29 3.67 -6.93 -11.61
C PHE A 29 5.15 -7.08 -11.23
N SER A 30 6.06 -6.49 -12.02
CA SER A 30 7.49 -6.56 -11.74
C SER A 30 7.86 -5.89 -10.43
N LYS A 31 7.29 -4.70 -10.14
CA LYS A 31 7.52 -4.00 -8.88
C LYS A 31 7.09 -4.87 -7.69
N MET A 32 5.87 -5.40 -7.73
CA MET A 32 5.35 -6.31 -6.71
C MET A 32 6.22 -7.55 -6.53
N ILE A 33 6.64 -8.19 -7.63
CA ILE A 33 7.44 -9.41 -7.59
C ILE A 33 8.82 -9.17 -6.97
N SER A 34 9.48 -8.10 -7.39
CA SER A 34 10.82 -7.75 -6.91
C SER A 34 10.81 -7.33 -5.45
N GLU A 35 9.78 -6.62 -4.99
CA GLU A 35 9.65 -6.21 -3.59
C GLU A 35 9.28 -7.39 -2.67
N TYR A 36 8.30 -8.19 -3.05
CA TYR A 36 7.73 -9.20 -2.16
C TYR A 36 8.50 -10.53 -2.17
N TYR A 37 9.01 -10.95 -3.34
CA TYR A 37 9.67 -12.25 -3.51
C TYR A 37 11.17 -12.12 -3.81
N GLU A 38 11.71 -10.91 -3.86
CA GLU A 38 13.13 -10.64 -4.16
C GLU A 38 13.59 -11.22 -5.50
N ILE A 39 12.65 -11.49 -6.41
CA ILE A 39 12.96 -11.95 -7.76
C ILE A 39 13.27 -10.71 -8.59
N ASN A 40 14.53 -10.54 -8.96
CA ASN A 40 15.03 -9.39 -9.73
C ASN A 40 15.41 -9.74 -11.18
N ASP A 41 15.37 -11.02 -11.55
CA ASP A 41 15.64 -11.44 -12.93
C ASP A 41 14.48 -11.03 -13.84
N LYS A 42 14.73 -10.01 -14.66
CA LYS A 42 13.75 -9.46 -15.61
C LYS A 42 13.18 -10.51 -16.56
N ARG A 43 13.99 -11.49 -17.02
CA ARG A 43 13.51 -12.54 -17.93
C ARG A 43 12.56 -13.47 -17.20
N VAL A 44 12.88 -13.84 -15.96
CA VAL A 44 12.03 -14.69 -15.12
C VAL A 44 10.69 -14.01 -14.85
N ILE A 45 10.70 -12.77 -14.37
CA ILE A 45 9.47 -11.98 -14.10
C ILE A 45 8.61 -11.85 -15.36
N HIS A 46 9.24 -11.49 -16.48
CA HIS A 46 8.55 -11.34 -17.76
C HIS A 46 7.91 -12.66 -18.19
N ASN A 47 8.64 -13.77 -18.11
CA ASN A 47 8.10 -15.09 -18.43
C ASN A 47 6.93 -15.48 -17.51
N MET A 48 7.03 -15.21 -16.20
CA MET A 48 5.95 -15.46 -15.25
C MET A 48 4.69 -14.67 -15.61
N PHE A 49 4.83 -13.36 -15.82
CA PHE A 49 3.71 -12.46 -16.16
C PHE A 49 2.96 -12.95 -17.40
N TYR A 50 3.68 -13.22 -18.50
CA TYR A 50 3.05 -13.65 -19.74
C TYR A 50 2.55 -15.09 -19.72
N LYS A 51 3.19 -15.98 -18.96
CA LYS A 51 2.67 -17.35 -18.76
C LYS A 51 1.32 -17.29 -18.06
N MET A 52 1.19 -16.47 -17.04
CA MET A 52 -0.05 -16.26 -16.31
C MET A 52 -1.13 -15.57 -17.17
N LEU A 53 -0.77 -14.53 -17.94
CA LEU A 53 -1.70 -13.90 -18.89
C LEU A 53 -2.28 -14.89 -19.88
N LYS A 54 -1.46 -15.82 -20.40
CA LYS A 54 -1.93 -16.87 -21.31
C LYS A 54 -2.94 -17.80 -20.63
N SER A 55 -2.74 -18.11 -19.35
CA SER A 55 -3.72 -18.88 -18.57
C SER A 55 -5.04 -18.13 -18.46
N VAL A 56 -5.00 -16.85 -18.10
CA VAL A 56 -6.18 -15.98 -17.98
C VAL A 56 -6.93 -15.85 -19.31
N ALA A 57 -6.21 -15.63 -20.41
CA ALA A 57 -6.80 -15.46 -21.74
C ALA A 57 -7.58 -16.70 -22.23
N ASN A 58 -7.21 -17.88 -21.73
CA ASN A 58 -7.79 -19.17 -22.10
C ASN A 58 -8.80 -19.71 -21.07
N ASP A 59 -8.97 -19.04 -19.93
CA ASP A 59 -9.87 -19.51 -18.87
C ASP A 59 -11.31 -19.10 -19.15
N GLN A 60 -12.15 -20.10 -19.46
CA GLN A 60 -13.56 -19.91 -19.76
C GLN A 60 -14.39 -19.51 -18.53
N ASN A 61 -13.86 -19.71 -17.31
CA ASN A 61 -14.55 -19.34 -16.07
C ASN A 61 -14.41 -17.85 -15.74
N LEU A 62 -13.50 -17.13 -16.39
CA LEU A 62 -13.31 -15.69 -16.19
C LEU A 62 -14.27 -14.86 -17.06
N THR A 63 -14.33 -13.55 -16.81
CA THR A 63 -15.16 -12.65 -17.63
C THR A 63 -14.54 -12.45 -19.02
N GLU A 64 -15.40 -12.22 -20.02
CA GLU A 64 -14.95 -11.95 -21.39
C GLU A 64 -14.04 -10.71 -21.47
N ASP A 65 -14.36 -9.66 -20.69
CA ASP A 65 -13.52 -8.46 -20.55
C ASP A 65 -12.11 -8.78 -20.04
N ALA A 66 -12.01 -9.63 -19.01
CA ALA A 66 -10.71 -10.04 -18.45
C ALA A 66 -9.90 -10.84 -19.47
N ARG A 67 -10.54 -11.76 -20.20
CA ARG A 67 -9.90 -12.52 -21.29
C ARG A 67 -9.40 -11.60 -22.41
N ASN A 68 -10.21 -10.63 -22.82
CA ASN A 68 -9.87 -9.73 -23.92
C ASN A 68 -8.72 -8.79 -23.54
N ILE A 69 -8.72 -8.23 -22.33
CA ILE A 69 -7.60 -7.43 -21.83
C ILE A 69 -6.32 -8.28 -21.74
N ALA A 70 -6.42 -9.54 -21.31
CA ALA A 70 -5.27 -10.44 -21.30
C ALA A 70 -4.69 -10.68 -22.71
N LYS A 71 -5.56 -10.92 -23.70
CA LYS A 71 -5.16 -11.06 -25.12
C LYS A 71 -4.49 -9.78 -25.63
N GLU A 72 -5.06 -8.61 -25.37
CA GLU A 72 -4.47 -7.32 -25.76
C GLU A 72 -3.07 -7.10 -25.16
N LEU A 73 -2.86 -7.45 -23.89
CA LEU A 73 -1.55 -7.33 -23.23
C LEU A 73 -0.52 -8.31 -23.84
N ILE A 74 -0.95 -9.50 -24.23
CA ILE A 74 -0.11 -10.48 -24.95
C ILE A 74 0.24 -9.95 -26.35
N GLU A 75 -0.71 -9.34 -27.07
CA GLU A 75 -0.48 -8.79 -28.41
C GLU A 75 0.45 -7.58 -28.39
N LYS A 76 0.31 -6.68 -27.40
CA LYS A 76 1.23 -5.54 -27.22
C LYS A 76 2.68 -6.01 -27.10
N ARG A 77 2.94 -7.11 -26.38
CA ARG A 77 4.27 -7.74 -26.33
C ARG A 77 4.78 -8.13 -27.71
N MET A 78 3.93 -8.75 -28.53
CA MET A 78 4.31 -9.20 -29.87
C MET A 78 4.61 -8.01 -30.79
N CYS A 79 3.89 -6.90 -30.63
CA CYS A 79 4.13 -5.65 -31.36
C CYS A 79 5.43 -4.97 -30.93
N ASP A 80 5.72 -4.91 -29.62
CA ASP A 80 6.96 -4.34 -29.07
C ASP A 80 8.20 -5.21 -29.33
N THR A 81 8.02 -6.52 -29.53
CA THR A 81 9.10 -7.42 -29.97
C THR A 81 9.39 -7.19 -31.45
N LYS A 82 8.34 -7.16 -32.30
CA LYS A 82 8.48 -6.83 -33.74
C LYS A 82 9.07 -5.45 -33.98
N LYS A 83 8.68 -4.43 -33.20
CA LYS A 83 9.27 -3.09 -33.28
C LYS A 83 10.75 -3.08 -32.92
N ARG A 84 11.17 -3.81 -31.89
CA ARG A 84 12.59 -3.94 -31.57
C ARG A 84 13.35 -4.67 -32.67
N ASP A 85 12.77 -5.70 -33.27
CA ASP A 85 13.38 -6.41 -34.40
C ASP A 85 13.48 -5.51 -35.65
N ILE A 86 12.47 -4.68 -35.91
CA ILE A 86 12.46 -3.68 -37.00
C ILE A 86 13.42 -2.52 -36.72
N GLU A 87 13.46 -1.94 -35.52
CA GLU A 87 14.40 -0.87 -35.15
C GLU A 87 15.87 -1.35 -35.14
N THR A 88 16.10 -2.65 -34.87
CA THR A 88 17.42 -3.28 -35.02
C THR A 88 17.79 -3.49 -36.50
N LEU A 89 16.80 -3.58 -37.40
CA LEU A 89 16.98 -3.61 -38.86
C LEU A 89 17.01 -2.21 -39.51
N GLU A 90 16.38 -1.20 -38.90
CA GLU A 90 16.21 0.17 -39.40
C GLU A 90 17.21 1.19 -38.80
N ALA A 91 18.27 0.73 -38.13
CA ALA A 91 19.45 1.56 -37.79
C ALA A 91 20.23 2.09 -39.02
N LYS A 92 19.62 2.08 -40.21
CA LYS A 92 19.95 2.85 -41.41
C LYS A 92 18.67 3.40 -42.06
N GLY A 93 18.05 4.42 -41.47
CA GLY A 93 17.15 5.28 -42.24
C GLY A 93 15.98 5.92 -41.50
N SER A 94 16.08 7.25 -41.34
CA SER A 94 15.00 8.24 -41.30
C SER A 94 13.94 8.16 -40.19
N SER A 95 14.12 9.07 -39.23
CA SER A 95 13.15 9.53 -38.24
C SER A 95 11.87 10.13 -38.87
N THR A 96 10.70 9.62 -38.50
CA THR A 96 9.43 10.37 -38.58
C THR A 96 8.62 10.24 -37.29
N SER A 97 8.50 11.35 -36.57
CA SER A 97 7.74 11.47 -35.33
C SER A 97 6.25 11.72 -35.63
N LYS A 98 5.38 10.75 -35.33
CA LYS A 98 3.92 10.98 -35.30
C LYS A 98 3.53 11.59 -33.95
N LYS A 99 3.16 12.88 -33.96
CA LYS A 99 2.59 13.60 -32.81
C LYS A 99 1.25 12.97 -32.41
N LYS A 100 1.20 12.35 -31.23
CA LYS A 100 -0.05 11.97 -30.55
C LYS A 100 -0.75 13.26 -30.09
N LYS A 101 -2.04 13.42 -30.41
CA LYS A 101 -2.91 14.46 -29.85
C LYS A 101 -2.92 14.31 -28.33
N ILE A 102 -2.31 15.26 -27.63
CA ILE A 102 -2.34 15.36 -26.17
C ILE A 102 -3.67 16.02 -25.81
N THR A 103 -4.61 15.23 -25.28
CA THR A 103 -5.74 15.77 -24.52
C THR A 103 -5.13 16.53 -23.34
N GLN A 104 -5.32 17.84 -23.28
CA GLN A 104 -4.69 18.72 -22.31
C GLN A 104 -5.18 18.34 -20.89
N SER A 105 -4.42 17.50 -20.18
CA SER A 105 -4.74 17.17 -18.79
C SER A 105 -4.51 18.41 -17.94
N LYS A 106 -5.56 18.90 -17.28
CA LYS A 106 -5.46 20.01 -16.34
C LYS A 106 -4.60 19.56 -15.15
N PHE A 107 -3.46 20.22 -14.95
CA PHE A 107 -2.62 19.97 -13.78
C PHE A 107 -3.22 20.63 -12.54
N ILE A 108 -2.98 20.03 -11.37
CA ILE A 108 -3.44 20.48 -10.05
C ILE A 108 -2.26 20.61 -9.09
N THR A 109 -2.45 21.36 -8.00
CA THR A 109 -1.46 21.51 -6.93
C THR A 109 -1.42 20.28 -6.03
N LEU A 110 -0.35 20.12 -5.24
CA LEU A 110 -0.21 19.01 -4.29
C LEU A 110 -1.39 18.98 -3.32
N LYS A 111 -1.74 20.15 -2.75
CA LYS A 111 -2.86 20.28 -1.81
C LYS A 111 -4.18 19.78 -2.41
N VAL A 112 -4.49 20.17 -3.66
CA VAL A 112 -5.71 19.73 -4.33
C VAL A 112 -5.69 18.23 -4.65
N ALA A 113 -4.52 17.66 -4.94
CA ALA A 113 -4.38 16.22 -5.17
C ALA A 113 -4.56 15.42 -3.87
N LEU A 114 -3.98 15.88 -2.76
CA LEU A 114 -4.13 15.27 -1.45
C LEU A 114 -5.55 15.44 -0.89
N SER A 115 -6.27 16.50 -1.24
CA SER A 115 -7.67 16.67 -0.82
C SER A 115 -8.65 15.73 -1.53
N ARG A 116 -8.18 14.81 -2.38
CA ARG A 116 -9.04 13.82 -3.04
C ARG A 116 -9.32 12.64 -2.12
N ILE A 117 -10.55 12.15 -2.19
CA ILE A 117 -11.05 11.07 -1.33
C ILE A 117 -10.99 9.76 -2.14
N PRO A 118 -10.25 8.75 -1.68
CA PRO A 118 -10.29 7.42 -2.28
C PRO A 118 -11.71 6.82 -2.22
N PRO A 119 -12.11 5.98 -3.18
CA PRO A 119 -13.47 5.46 -3.26
C PRO A 119 -13.74 4.44 -2.16
N HIS A 120 -14.98 4.41 -1.68
CA HIS A 120 -15.48 3.32 -0.84
C HIS A 120 -15.40 1.97 -1.57
N ILE A 121 -15.25 0.90 -0.79
CA ILE A 121 -15.14 -0.48 -1.30
C ILE A 121 -16.36 -1.30 -0.91
N ALA A 122 -16.66 -2.30 -1.74
CA ALA A 122 -17.73 -3.25 -1.48
C ALA A 122 -17.16 -4.55 -0.90
N TYR A 123 -17.72 -4.97 0.23
CA TYR A 123 -17.43 -6.27 0.82
C TYR A 123 -18.30 -7.36 0.20
N SER A 124 -17.68 -8.46 -0.20
CA SER A 124 -18.40 -9.64 -0.68
C SER A 124 -19.20 -10.28 0.46
N PRO A 125 -20.42 -10.79 0.22
CA PRO A 125 -21.15 -11.58 1.22
C PRO A 125 -20.42 -12.89 1.59
N TYR A 126 -19.47 -13.31 0.75
CA TYR A 126 -18.62 -14.50 0.97
C TYR A 126 -17.25 -14.14 1.57
N VAL A 127 -17.10 -12.95 2.15
CA VAL A 127 -15.86 -12.54 2.80
C VAL A 127 -15.53 -13.52 3.92
N THR A 128 -14.25 -13.89 4.03
CA THR A 128 -13.82 -14.76 5.13
C THR A 128 -14.08 -14.06 6.46
N SER A 129 -14.92 -14.67 7.31
CA SER A 129 -15.27 -14.15 8.64
C SER A 129 -14.22 -14.43 9.71
N SER A 130 -13.13 -15.13 9.36
CA SER A 130 -12.04 -15.43 10.28
C SER A 130 -11.48 -14.15 10.90
N LYS A 131 -11.48 -14.12 12.23
CA LYS A 131 -10.94 -13.03 13.06
C LYS A 131 -9.55 -13.36 13.61
N SER A 132 -8.85 -14.32 13.01
CA SER A 132 -7.48 -14.67 13.41
C SER A 132 -6.54 -13.49 13.20
N THR A 133 -5.63 -13.29 14.15
CA THR A 133 -4.56 -12.28 14.07
C THR A 133 -3.27 -12.96 14.51
N THR A 134 -2.18 -12.69 13.81
CA THR A 134 -0.86 -13.22 14.15
C THR A 134 -0.44 -12.67 15.50
N LYS A 135 -0.09 -13.57 16.43
CA LYS A 135 0.52 -13.17 17.70
C LYS A 135 2.02 -13.03 17.45
N VAL A 136 2.53 -11.81 17.61
CA VAL A 136 3.97 -11.55 17.59
C VAL A 136 4.58 -11.75 18.98
N GLY A 137 5.90 -11.99 19.01
CA GLY A 137 6.69 -11.99 20.24
C GLY A 137 6.91 -10.59 20.81
N GLY A 138 7.88 -10.45 21.71
CA GLY A 138 8.30 -9.16 22.26
C GLY A 138 7.42 -8.62 23.40
N ASN A 139 7.95 -7.62 24.09
CA ASN A 139 7.24 -6.95 25.18
C ASN A 139 6.15 -6.03 24.61
N PRO A 140 4.92 -6.04 25.18
CA PRO A 140 3.89 -5.08 24.80
C PRO A 140 4.29 -3.65 25.17
N PRO A 141 3.66 -2.63 24.58
CA PRO A 141 3.82 -1.25 25.05
C PRO A 141 3.44 -1.13 26.52
N LYS A 142 4.19 -0.32 27.27
CA LYS A 142 3.95 -0.04 28.69
C LYS A 142 2.64 0.72 28.88
N ARG A 143 2.38 1.70 28.03
CA ARG A 143 1.11 2.44 27.96
C ARG A 143 0.66 2.58 26.52
N VAL A 144 -0.66 2.57 26.35
CA VAL A 144 -1.34 2.94 25.10
C VAL A 144 -2.27 4.09 25.42
N MET A 145 -2.09 5.21 24.72
CA MET A 145 -2.77 6.49 25.00
C MET A 145 -3.32 7.09 23.70
N LEU A 146 -4.27 8.02 23.84
CA LEU A 146 -4.79 8.79 22.70
C LEU A 146 -3.74 9.81 22.23
N TRP A 147 -3.48 9.86 20.93
CA TRP A 147 -2.69 10.92 20.31
C TRP A 147 -3.60 12.11 19.94
N GLN A 148 -3.83 13.01 20.90
CA GLN A 148 -4.85 14.05 20.80
C GLN A 148 -4.53 15.18 19.80
N ASP A 149 -3.26 15.53 19.64
CA ASP A 149 -2.81 16.71 18.90
C ASP A 149 -2.50 16.45 17.42
N PHE A 150 -2.54 15.19 16.96
CA PHE A 150 -2.20 14.82 15.58
C PHE A 150 -3.06 15.56 14.55
N PHE A 151 -4.40 15.45 14.65
CA PHE A 151 -5.30 16.07 13.68
C PHE A 151 -5.31 17.61 13.80
N ASN A 152 -5.11 18.15 14.99
CA ASN A 152 -4.96 19.60 15.18
C ASN A 152 -3.72 20.12 14.45
N SER A 153 -2.60 19.42 14.58
CA SER A 153 -1.34 19.75 13.90
C SER A 153 -1.46 19.64 12.39
N LEU A 154 -2.18 18.62 11.90
CA LEU A 154 -2.45 18.43 10.48
C LEU A 154 -3.36 19.54 9.91
N ASN A 155 -4.40 19.95 10.63
CA ASN A 155 -5.33 20.98 10.16
C ASN A 155 -4.67 22.35 9.95
N VAL A 156 -3.59 22.65 10.68
CA VAL A 156 -2.81 23.90 10.51
C VAL A 156 -1.61 23.72 9.58
N HIS A 157 -1.34 22.50 9.12
CA HIS A 157 -0.22 22.22 8.22
C HIS A 157 -0.48 22.74 6.80
N HIS A 158 0.59 23.16 6.13
CA HIS A 158 0.53 23.69 4.77
C HIS A 158 1.42 22.86 3.84
N PHE A 159 0.81 22.31 2.80
CA PHE A 159 1.53 21.67 1.71
C PHE A 159 1.97 22.75 0.71
N ASP A 160 3.24 23.16 0.80
CA ASP A 160 3.82 24.38 0.19
C ASP A 160 3.90 24.41 -1.35
N ASP A 161 3.37 23.40 -2.04
CA ASP A 161 3.41 23.31 -3.50
C ASP A 161 2.25 24.09 -4.15
N VAL A 162 2.49 25.38 -4.43
CA VAL A 162 1.52 26.28 -5.08
C VAL A 162 1.44 26.10 -6.60
N GLN A 163 2.45 25.49 -7.23
CA GLN A 163 2.50 25.33 -8.68
C GLN A 163 1.76 24.06 -9.13
N PRO A 164 0.75 24.16 -10.01
CA PRO A 164 0.06 23.00 -10.54
C PRO A 164 0.99 22.15 -11.41
N LYS A 165 1.31 20.94 -10.96
CA LYS A 165 2.19 20.00 -11.67
C LYS A 165 1.73 18.54 -11.64
N PHE A 166 0.72 18.24 -10.84
CA PHE A 166 0.20 16.88 -10.68
C PHE A 166 -1.00 16.65 -11.56
N LYS A 167 -1.15 15.42 -12.05
CA LYS A 167 -2.42 14.99 -12.66
C LYS A 167 -3.42 14.67 -11.54
N GLU A 168 -4.68 14.70 -11.89
CA GLU A 168 -5.76 14.22 -11.02
C GLU A 168 -5.51 12.74 -10.63
N PRO A 169 -5.47 12.40 -9.33
CA PRO A 169 -5.35 11.03 -8.87
C PRO A 169 -6.37 10.11 -9.52
N GLN A 170 -5.93 8.94 -9.98
CA GLN A 170 -6.79 7.93 -10.57
C GLN A 170 -7.05 6.84 -9.53
N PHE A 171 -8.30 6.72 -9.09
CA PHE A 171 -8.70 5.69 -8.14
C PHE A 171 -9.43 4.54 -8.81
N MET A 172 -9.40 3.40 -8.12
CA MET A 172 -9.98 2.14 -8.55
C MET A 172 -11.05 1.71 -7.55
N SER A 173 -12.29 1.57 -8.02
CA SER A 173 -13.47 1.25 -7.19
C SER A 173 -14.02 -0.16 -7.39
N ASN A 174 -13.56 -0.89 -8.41
CA ASN A 174 -14.12 -2.18 -8.81
C ASN A 174 -13.49 -3.39 -8.08
N PHE A 175 -12.90 -3.16 -6.90
CA PHE A 175 -12.42 -4.25 -6.06
C PHE A 175 -13.60 -4.93 -5.34
N LYS A 176 -13.55 -6.26 -5.29
CA LYS A 176 -14.49 -7.07 -4.49
C LYS A 176 -13.73 -7.69 -3.33
N VAL A 177 -13.96 -7.18 -2.12
CA VAL A 177 -13.19 -7.60 -0.95
C VAL A 177 -13.64 -8.97 -0.49
N THR A 178 -12.74 -9.96 -0.57
CA THR A 178 -12.99 -11.34 -0.15
C THR A 178 -12.05 -11.79 0.98
N ASN A 179 -10.86 -11.19 1.07
CA ASN A 179 -9.83 -11.50 2.06
C ASN A 179 -8.97 -10.26 2.38
N GLU A 180 -7.97 -10.45 3.25
CA GLU A 180 -7.06 -9.38 3.70
C GLU A 180 -6.15 -8.87 2.59
N GLU A 181 -5.75 -9.76 1.68
CA GLU A 181 -4.88 -9.41 0.57
C GLU A 181 -5.54 -8.44 -0.40
N VAL A 182 -6.84 -8.60 -0.66
CA VAL A 182 -7.59 -7.61 -1.46
C VAL A 182 -7.58 -6.23 -0.78
N VAL A 183 -7.70 -6.16 0.56
CA VAL A 183 -7.60 -4.89 1.31
C VAL A 183 -6.21 -4.28 1.18
N ARG A 184 -5.16 -5.10 1.34
CA ARG A 184 -3.77 -4.69 1.13
C ARG A 184 -3.57 -4.05 -0.26
N GLN A 185 -4.13 -4.66 -1.30
CA GLN A 185 -3.98 -4.16 -2.66
C GLN A 185 -4.83 -2.94 -2.99
N ILE A 186 -6.02 -2.81 -2.41
CA ILE A 186 -6.81 -1.59 -2.52
C ILE A 186 -6.05 -0.41 -1.93
N ILE A 187 -5.49 -0.56 -0.72
CA ILE A 187 -4.69 0.49 -0.07
C ILE A 187 -3.48 0.85 -0.95
N ASN A 188 -2.78 -0.15 -1.49
CA ASN A 188 -1.65 0.10 -2.38
C ASN A 188 -2.03 0.95 -3.59
N VAL A 189 -3.07 0.55 -4.32
CA VAL A 189 -3.50 1.23 -5.55
C VAL A 189 -4.06 2.61 -5.28
N ASN A 190 -4.94 2.75 -4.29
CA ASN A 190 -5.70 3.98 -4.09
C ASN A 190 -5.03 4.99 -3.14
N ILE A 191 -4.03 4.58 -2.37
CA ILE A 191 -3.32 5.44 -1.41
C ILE A 191 -1.83 5.45 -1.74
N PHE A 192 -1.13 4.31 -1.71
CA PHE A 192 0.33 4.30 -1.79
C PHE A 192 0.89 4.68 -3.16
N MET A 193 0.35 4.13 -4.24
CA MET A 193 0.75 4.50 -5.60
C MET A 193 0.48 5.98 -5.87
N VAL A 194 -0.66 6.49 -5.39
CA VAL A 194 -1.00 7.92 -5.48
C VAL A 194 0.02 8.76 -4.72
N LEU A 195 0.33 8.41 -3.47
CA LEU A 195 1.31 9.16 -2.66
C LEU A 195 2.72 9.08 -3.25
N ASN A 196 3.14 7.93 -3.78
CA ASN A 196 4.44 7.78 -4.45
C ASN A 196 4.55 8.70 -5.69
N GLU A 197 3.46 8.94 -6.41
CA GLU A 197 3.43 9.88 -7.53
C GLU A 197 3.43 11.35 -7.07
N LEU A 198 2.70 11.65 -5.99
CA LEU A 198 2.57 13.01 -5.46
C LEU A 198 3.79 13.47 -4.66
N MET A 199 4.51 12.52 -4.04
CA MET A 199 5.61 12.74 -3.12
C MET A 199 6.77 11.80 -3.44
N PRO A 200 7.52 12.02 -4.53
CA PRO A 200 8.48 11.04 -5.08
C PRO A 200 9.69 10.74 -4.18
N ASP A 201 9.97 11.58 -3.19
CA ASP A 201 11.01 11.30 -2.18
C ASP A 201 10.57 10.25 -1.15
N TYR A 202 9.29 9.89 -1.13
CA TYR A 202 8.68 8.95 -0.22
C TYR A 202 8.20 7.73 -1.00
N GLU A 203 8.60 6.55 -0.54
CA GLU A 203 8.29 5.29 -1.19
C GLU A 203 7.52 4.37 -0.25
N TYR A 204 6.19 4.40 -0.39
CA TYR A 204 5.29 3.41 0.17
C TYR A 204 5.36 2.12 -0.65
N SER A 205 5.85 1.04 -0.06
CA SER A 205 6.14 -0.22 -0.76
C SER A 205 6.06 -1.43 0.18
N MET A 206 6.17 -2.64 -0.37
CA MET A 206 6.26 -3.88 0.42
C MET A 206 7.71 -4.23 0.76
N ARG A 207 8.60 -3.25 0.80
CA ARG A 207 10.02 -3.49 1.05
C ARG A 207 10.23 -4.09 2.44
N LYS A 208 11.10 -5.11 2.51
CA LYS A 208 11.53 -5.70 3.78
C LYS A 208 12.15 -4.67 4.71
N VAL A 209 12.05 -4.96 6.00
CA VAL A 209 12.63 -4.15 7.07
C VAL A 209 13.91 -4.80 7.61
N PRO A 210 14.84 -4.02 8.20
CA PRO A 210 16.06 -4.58 8.78
C PRO A 210 15.83 -5.43 10.04
N GLY A 211 14.84 -5.08 10.86
CA GLY A 211 14.50 -5.78 12.10
C GLY A 211 13.61 -7.01 11.87
N ASP A 212 13.28 -7.70 12.97
CA ASP A 212 12.45 -8.90 12.91
C ASP A 212 10.98 -8.60 12.56
N GLY A 213 10.36 -9.53 11.85
CA GLY A 213 8.96 -9.44 11.43
C GLY A 213 8.77 -8.89 10.02
N ILE A 214 7.54 -8.97 9.53
CA ILE A 214 7.17 -8.58 8.17
C ILE A 214 5.94 -7.66 8.29
N PRO A 215 6.13 -6.33 8.34
CA PRO A 215 5.02 -5.40 8.24
C PRO A 215 4.37 -5.50 6.87
N ASP A 216 3.09 -5.15 6.77
CA ASP A 216 2.38 -5.29 5.50
C ASP A 216 2.95 -4.37 4.41
N TYR A 217 3.24 -3.12 4.77
CA TYR A 217 3.91 -2.12 3.95
C TYR A 217 4.86 -1.28 4.81
N THR A 218 5.77 -0.59 4.14
CA THR A 218 6.71 0.37 4.72
C THR A 218 6.67 1.67 3.95
N CYS A 219 7.20 2.74 4.52
CA CYS A 219 7.58 3.92 3.75
C CYS A 219 9.05 4.24 3.97
N TYR A 220 9.78 4.40 2.86
CA TYR A 220 11.17 4.81 2.83
C TYR A 220 11.28 6.25 2.34
N TYR A 221 12.18 7.02 2.94
CA TYR A 221 12.58 8.34 2.47
C TYR A 221 13.88 8.24 1.66
N LEU A 222 13.93 8.91 0.50
CA LEU A 222 15.05 8.91 -0.45
C LEU A 222 15.61 7.51 -0.77
N GLY A 223 14.75 6.50 -0.73
CA GLY A 223 15.07 5.11 -1.04
C GLY A 223 16.00 4.40 -0.04
N ASN A 224 16.43 5.03 1.05
CA ASN A 224 17.42 4.44 1.97
C ASN A 224 16.99 4.46 3.44
N THR A 225 16.11 5.37 3.84
CA THR A 225 15.76 5.58 5.25
C THR A 225 14.36 5.04 5.50
N LEU A 226 14.22 3.93 6.22
CA LEU A 226 12.92 3.46 6.69
C LEU A 226 12.37 4.45 7.72
N ILE A 227 11.21 5.06 7.45
CA ILE A 227 10.63 6.11 8.31
C ILE A 227 9.35 5.68 9.03
N LEU A 228 8.58 4.74 8.48
CA LEU A 228 7.39 4.19 9.13
C LEU A 228 7.06 2.78 8.61
N VAL A 229 6.32 2.04 9.43
CA VAL A 229 5.73 0.73 9.10
C VAL A 229 4.21 0.82 9.09
N ILE A 230 3.57 0.00 8.26
CA ILE A 230 2.13 0.00 8.07
C ILE A 230 1.61 -1.41 8.23
N GLU A 231 0.60 -1.56 9.07
CA GLU A 231 -0.13 -2.81 9.29
C GLU A 231 -1.57 -2.67 8.79
N ILE A 232 -2.01 -3.66 8.03
CA ILE A 232 -3.31 -3.72 7.39
C ILE A 232 -4.11 -4.85 8.03
N LYS A 233 -5.39 -4.59 8.27
CA LYS A 233 -6.33 -5.55 8.83
C LYS A 233 -7.64 -5.49 8.08
N ARG A 234 -8.39 -6.59 8.11
CA ARG A 234 -9.78 -6.56 7.65
C ARG A 234 -10.67 -5.84 8.68
N VAL A 235 -11.69 -5.14 8.20
CA VAL A 235 -12.64 -4.38 9.04
C VAL A 235 -13.26 -5.23 10.16
N HIS A 236 -13.53 -6.52 9.91
CA HIS A 236 -14.12 -7.45 10.88
C HIS A 236 -13.24 -7.76 12.09
N ILE A 237 -11.92 -7.55 12.00
CA ILE A 237 -11.01 -7.76 13.15
C ILE A 237 -11.25 -6.69 14.22
N LEU A 238 -11.63 -5.48 13.80
CA LEU A 238 -11.82 -4.32 14.68
C LEU A 238 -13.30 -3.91 14.83
N SER A 239 -14.24 -4.69 14.28
CA SER A 239 -15.67 -4.35 14.31
C SER A 239 -16.29 -4.35 15.71
N GLU A 240 -15.70 -5.10 16.66
CA GLU A 240 -16.16 -5.21 18.04
C GLU A 240 -15.82 -3.98 18.90
N ILE A 241 -15.00 -3.06 18.39
CA ILE A 241 -14.61 -1.83 19.07
C ILE A 241 -15.73 -0.77 18.97
N GLY A 242 -16.65 -0.93 18.01
CA GLY A 242 -17.74 0.03 17.80
C GLY A 242 -17.21 1.45 17.58
N PRO A 243 -17.82 2.48 18.20
CA PRO A 243 -17.35 3.86 18.15
C PRO A 243 -16.22 4.17 19.14
N GLY A 244 -15.74 3.19 19.92
CA GLY A 244 -14.73 3.42 20.95
C GLY A 244 -13.31 3.61 20.42
N LEU A 245 -12.42 4.10 21.29
CA LEU A 245 -11.03 4.35 20.95
C LEU A 245 -10.19 3.08 21.04
N LEU A 246 -9.28 2.88 20.09
CA LEU A 246 -8.39 1.72 20.07
C LEU A 246 -7.53 1.65 21.35
N SER A 247 -7.15 2.81 21.90
CA SER A 247 -6.41 2.95 23.16
C SER A 247 -7.17 2.36 24.36
N ASP A 248 -8.48 2.52 24.40
CA ASP A 248 -9.31 2.10 25.54
C ASP A 248 -9.53 0.59 25.50
N PHE A 249 -9.73 0.05 24.29
CA PHE A 249 -9.95 -1.37 24.08
C PHE A 249 -8.69 -2.21 24.20
N TYR A 250 -7.50 -1.61 24.14
CA TYR A 250 -6.22 -2.32 24.23
C TYR A 250 -6.13 -3.22 25.47
N LYS A 251 -6.61 -2.75 26.63
CA LYS A 251 -6.56 -3.53 27.89
C LYS A 251 -7.68 -4.57 28.01
N MET A 252 -8.80 -4.36 27.32
CA MET A 252 -10.03 -5.13 27.53
C MET A 252 -10.31 -6.15 26.43
N ASN A 253 -9.73 -5.96 25.23
CA ASN A 253 -9.99 -6.81 24.08
C ASN A 253 -8.69 -7.50 23.62
N PRO A 254 -8.56 -8.83 23.78
CA PRO A 254 -7.37 -9.58 23.37
C PRO A 254 -7.01 -9.44 21.88
N ARG A 255 -7.99 -9.23 21.00
CA ARG A 255 -7.74 -9.05 19.56
C ARG A 255 -7.13 -7.68 19.28
N VAL A 256 -7.70 -6.64 19.89
CA VAL A 256 -7.13 -5.29 19.80
C VAL A 256 -5.72 -5.28 20.37
N LYS A 257 -5.51 -5.96 21.50
CA LYS A 257 -4.18 -6.14 22.07
C LYS A 257 -3.21 -6.76 21.08
N ASN A 258 -3.60 -7.84 20.40
CA ASN A 258 -2.74 -8.50 19.41
C ASN A 258 -2.43 -7.58 18.21
N VAL A 259 -3.43 -6.87 17.67
CA VAL A 259 -3.23 -5.94 16.54
C VAL A 259 -2.30 -4.78 16.92
N VAL A 260 -2.50 -4.17 18.09
CA VAL A 260 -1.66 -3.08 18.58
C VAL A 260 -0.24 -3.59 18.89
N GLN A 261 -0.12 -4.78 19.48
CA GLN A 261 1.17 -5.39 19.76
C GLN A 261 1.94 -5.71 18.48
N GLN A 262 1.24 -6.13 17.42
CA GLN A 262 1.85 -6.43 16.13
C GLN A 262 2.54 -5.21 15.52
N ILE A 263 1.83 -4.09 15.38
CA ILE A 263 2.44 -2.86 14.85
C ILE A 263 3.53 -2.31 15.79
N TYR A 264 3.30 -2.36 17.12
CA TYR A 264 4.29 -1.92 18.11
C TYR A 264 5.60 -2.73 18.01
N TYR A 265 5.49 -4.05 17.81
CA TYR A 265 6.64 -4.93 17.64
C TYR A 265 7.48 -4.49 16.43
N TYR A 266 6.86 -4.32 15.25
CA TYR A 266 7.59 -3.88 14.05
C TYR A 266 8.22 -2.50 14.23
N MET A 267 7.54 -1.57 14.91
CA MET A 267 8.10 -0.26 15.25
C MET A 267 9.27 -0.37 16.22
N SER A 268 9.23 -1.30 17.17
CA SER A 268 10.27 -1.49 18.19
C SER A 268 11.53 -2.09 17.59
N GLU A 269 11.40 -3.21 16.86
CA GLU A 269 12.52 -3.92 16.22
C GLU A 269 13.27 -3.03 15.22
N ASN A 270 12.56 -2.13 14.55
CA ASN A 270 13.14 -1.18 13.60
C ASN A 270 13.45 0.19 14.21
N GLN A 271 13.28 0.35 15.53
CA GLN A 271 13.48 1.59 16.26
C GLN A 271 12.71 2.78 15.68
N LEU A 272 11.57 2.55 15.05
CA LEU A 272 10.75 3.57 14.42
C LEU A 272 9.86 4.28 15.44
N GLN A 273 9.68 5.57 15.23
CA GLN A 273 8.78 6.41 16.00
C GLN A 273 7.36 6.40 15.45
N TYR A 274 7.14 6.14 14.17
CA TYR A 274 5.82 6.27 13.54
C TYR A 274 5.35 5.00 12.83
N GLY A 275 4.04 4.80 12.83
CA GLY A 275 3.39 3.69 12.13
C GLY A 275 1.94 3.99 11.81
N ILE A 276 1.33 3.14 10.97
CA ILE A 276 -0.07 3.26 10.58
C ILE A 276 -0.76 1.90 10.70
N LEU A 277 -1.93 1.87 11.32
CA LEU A 277 -2.84 0.73 11.27
C LEU A 277 -4.03 1.10 10.38
N SER A 278 -4.41 0.23 9.44
CA SER A 278 -5.52 0.53 8.51
C SER A 278 -6.42 -0.67 8.24
N THR A 279 -7.72 -0.40 8.06
CA THR A 279 -8.68 -1.34 7.46
C THR A 279 -9.21 -0.86 6.12
N TYR A 280 -8.53 0.09 5.48
CA TYR A 280 -8.99 0.93 4.37
C TYR A 280 -10.18 1.85 4.71
N ASP A 281 -11.20 1.38 5.42
CA ASP A 281 -12.32 2.25 5.84
C ASP A 281 -11.94 3.17 7.01
N LYS A 282 -11.03 2.71 7.86
CA LYS A 282 -10.55 3.41 9.06
C LYS A 282 -9.03 3.36 9.10
N HIS A 283 -8.43 4.47 9.51
CA HIS A 283 -6.99 4.64 9.62
C HIS A 283 -6.65 5.18 11.00
N TRP A 284 -5.70 4.54 11.68
CA TRP A 284 -5.14 4.98 12.95
C TRP A 284 -3.67 5.28 12.76
N PHE A 285 -3.27 6.49 13.16
CA PHE A 285 -1.87 6.91 13.12
C PHE A 285 -1.25 6.68 14.49
N VAL A 286 -0.02 6.18 14.50
CA VAL A 286 0.64 5.69 15.69
C VAL A 286 1.98 6.38 15.88
N LYS A 287 2.25 6.82 17.10
CA LYS A 287 3.53 7.38 17.53
C LYS A 287 4.06 6.60 18.73
N ARG A 288 5.31 6.16 18.68
CA ARG A 288 6.00 5.46 19.75
C ARG A 288 7.05 6.35 20.39
N ASP A 289 6.90 6.57 21.68
CA ASP A 289 7.91 7.24 22.51
C ASP A 289 8.50 6.21 23.47
N HIS A 290 9.66 5.66 23.09
CA HIS A 290 10.31 4.59 23.81
C HIS A 290 9.35 3.39 24.06
N GLN A 291 8.89 3.20 25.30
CA GLN A 291 8.01 2.09 25.73
C GLN A 291 6.52 2.41 25.60
N ASP A 292 6.16 3.65 25.30
CA ASP A 292 4.78 4.10 25.21
C ASP A 292 4.32 4.22 23.76
N LEU A 293 3.02 4.02 23.57
CA LEU A 293 2.37 4.12 22.28
C LEU A 293 1.20 5.10 22.34
N TYR A 294 1.16 6.02 21.37
CA TYR A 294 0.08 6.98 21.17
C TYR A 294 -0.63 6.63 19.88
N ILE A 295 -1.96 6.53 19.91
CA ILE A 295 -2.79 6.15 18.77
C ILE A 295 -3.89 7.19 18.62
N THR A 296 -4.13 7.68 17.40
CA THR A 296 -5.19 8.65 17.13
C THR A 296 -6.60 8.06 17.28
N GLU A 297 -7.62 8.92 17.29
CA GLU A 297 -8.96 8.50 16.87
C GLU A 297 -8.93 7.96 15.42
N PRO A 298 -9.87 7.08 15.02
CA PRO A 298 -9.93 6.61 13.65
C PRO A 298 -10.26 7.75 12.68
N LEU A 299 -9.39 7.97 11.69
CA LEU A 299 -9.73 8.75 10.51
C LEU A 299 -10.55 7.86 9.56
N LEU A 300 -11.77 8.30 9.24
CA LEU A 300 -12.64 7.61 8.28
C LEU A 300 -12.20 7.90 6.85
N LEU A 301 -12.34 6.91 5.96
CA LEU A 301 -12.00 7.04 4.54
C LEU A 301 -12.63 8.27 3.87
N GLY A 302 -13.90 8.52 4.18
CA GLY A 302 -14.68 9.63 3.61
C GLY A 302 -14.45 10.99 4.27
N SER A 303 -13.49 11.12 5.18
CA SER A 303 -13.18 12.40 5.82
C SER A 303 -12.72 13.44 4.81
N THR A 304 -13.22 14.67 4.96
CA THR A 304 -12.88 15.83 4.11
C THR A 304 -11.92 16.81 4.78
N SER A 305 -11.72 16.70 6.09
CA SER A 305 -10.88 17.63 6.87
C SER A 305 -10.36 16.97 8.15
N PRO A 306 -9.16 16.36 8.12
CA PRO A 306 -8.30 16.14 6.95
C PRO A 306 -8.75 14.93 6.12
N THR A 307 -8.32 14.83 4.86
CA THR A 307 -8.47 13.61 4.07
C THR A 307 -7.45 12.54 4.47
N VAL A 308 -7.68 11.30 4.05
CA VAL A 308 -6.72 10.20 4.26
C VAL A 308 -5.38 10.50 3.59
N LEU A 309 -5.37 11.00 2.36
CA LEU A 309 -4.10 11.28 1.66
C LEU A 309 -3.32 12.42 2.36
N GLU A 310 -4.00 13.47 2.83
CA GLU A 310 -3.37 14.53 3.64
C GLU A 310 -2.74 13.96 4.92
N ALA A 311 -3.45 13.08 5.62
CA ALA A 311 -2.96 12.51 6.87
C ALA A 311 -1.76 11.57 6.68
N TYR A 312 -1.75 10.76 5.62
CA TYR A 312 -0.60 9.93 5.28
C TYR A 312 0.62 10.77 4.86
N ALA A 313 0.41 11.78 4.02
CA ALA A 313 1.46 12.71 3.60
C ALA A 313 2.09 13.44 4.78
N PHE A 314 1.26 13.96 5.67
CA PHE A 314 1.71 14.66 6.88
C PHE A 314 2.49 13.74 7.83
N LEU A 315 1.99 12.53 8.10
CA LEU A 315 2.73 11.60 8.96
C LEU A 315 4.10 11.25 8.36
N ALA A 316 4.19 11.05 7.04
CA ALA A 316 5.47 10.77 6.40
C ALA A 316 6.46 11.94 6.54
N GLN A 317 6.00 13.19 6.44
CA GLN A 317 6.84 14.36 6.71
C GLN A 317 7.30 14.41 8.17
N LEU A 318 6.41 14.16 9.14
CA LEU A 318 6.82 14.05 10.56
C LEU A 318 7.86 12.93 10.77
N ALA A 319 7.64 11.80 10.11
CA ALA A 319 8.51 10.64 10.21
C ALA A 319 9.87 10.86 9.55
N LYS A 320 9.94 11.62 8.46
CA LYS A 320 11.20 12.07 7.86
C LYS A 320 12.03 12.90 8.86
N GLU A 321 11.41 13.84 9.58
CA GLU A 321 12.13 14.72 10.50
C GLU A 321 12.61 14.00 11.76
N ARG A 322 11.82 13.04 12.28
CA ARG A 322 12.13 12.27 13.49
C ARG A 322 11.75 10.79 13.34
N PRO A 323 12.48 10.01 12.53
CA PRO A 323 12.09 8.64 12.20
C PRO A 323 12.25 7.68 13.37
N PHE A 324 13.18 7.96 14.29
CA PHE A 324 13.62 6.98 15.27
C PHE A 324 13.20 7.30 16.70
N SER A 325 12.99 6.23 17.46
CA SER A 325 12.70 6.20 18.88
C SER A 325 13.48 5.03 19.47
N LYS A 326 14.07 5.17 20.66
CA LYS A 326 14.98 4.13 21.20
C LYS A 326 14.29 2.78 21.29
N HIS A 327 15.04 1.70 21.05
CA HIS A 327 14.50 0.35 21.26
C HIS A 327 14.00 0.19 22.72
N PRO A 328 12.83 -0.43 22.98
CA PRO A 328 12.24 -0.54 24.33
C PRO A 328 13.11 -1.21 25.39
N ASN A 329 14.10 -1.99 24.95
CA ASN A 329 15.05 -2.70 25.82
C ASN A 329 16.30 -1.87 26.18
N ILE A 330 16.47 -0.67 25.61
CA ILE A 330 17.60 0.22 25.90
C ILE A 330 17.16 1.24 26.96
N ILE A 331 17.70 1.11 28.17
CA ILE A 331 17.37 1.94 29.35
C ILE A 331 18.02 3.31 29.25
#